data_AF-A0A0A8L4E6-F1
#
_entry.id   AF-A0A0A8L4E6-F1
#
_cell.length_a   1.000
_cell.length_b   1.000
_cell.length_c   1.000
_cell.angle_alpha   90.00
_cell.angle_beta   90.00
_cell.angle_gamma   90.00
#
_symmetry.space_group_name_H-M   'P 1'
#
loop_
_entity.id
_entity.type
_entity.pdbx_description
1 polymer ?
#
loop_
_entity_poly.entity_id
_entity_poly.type
_entity_poly.pdbx_seq_one_letter_code
_entity_poly.pdbx_strand_id
1 'polypeptide(L)'
;MTQIESWEMDRIRSLHYKKQLLPQLIDNLTEIRPEVIPRKQQEINKLLSKRHVNLEAFVNFPYDINPWANAVNQLGPWYLWLWPFSSPSTTGSSFPKNDFAVFDASTCIEDTLMSLPWPPDGYRHNKRTAGSSLETAVSGGEQAIRHAHIDPRDKLDRNSWYNDWGEELSDFGVDTELE
;
A
#
# COMPACT_ATOMS: atom_id res chain seq x y z
N MET A 1 -0.24 -14.65 -4.70
CA MET A 1 -0.08 -13.25 -5.13
C MET A 1 -0.05 -13.22 -6.65
N THR A 2 -0.90 -12.42 -7.27
CA THR A 2 -0.92 -12.21 -8.72
C THR A 2 0.22 -11.29 -9.17
N GLN A 3 0.52 -11.22 -10.48
CA GLN A 3 1.58 -10.35 -11.00
C GLN A 3 1.29 -8.85 -10.73
N ILE A 4 0.03 -8.45 -10.88
CA ILE A 4 -0.43 -7.09 -10.59
C ILE A 4 -0.28 -6.79 -9.09
N GLU A 5 -0.64 -7.75 -8.22
CA GLU A 5 -0.45 -7.61 -6.78
C GLU A 5 1.03 -7.47 -6.39
N SER A 6 1.92 -8.28 -6.98
CA SER A 6 3.35 -8.16 -6.71
C SER A 6 3.90 -6.80 -7.14
N TRP A 7 3.50 -6.34 -8.32
CA TRP A 7 3.90 -5.03 -8.85
C TRP A 7 3.42 -3.89 -7.94
N GLU A 8 2.16 -3.94 -7.50
CA GLU A 8 1.56 -2.93 -6.62
C GLU A 8 2.24 -2.94 -5.23
N MET A 9 2.59 -4.13 -4.73
CA MET A 9 3.37 -4.26 -3.49
C MET A 9 4.79 -3.72 -3.62
N ASP A 10 5.45 -3.90 -4.76
CA ASP A 10 6.78 -3.33 -5.01
C ASP A 10 6.74 -1.80 -5.04
N ARG A 11 5.70 -1.22 -5.65
CA ARG A 11 5.42 0.23 -5.60
C ARG A 11 5.27 0.70 -4.16
N ILE A 12 4.43 0.05 -3.36
CA ILE A 12 4.21 0.40 -1.95
C ILE A 12 5.50 0.24 -1.12
N ARG A 13 6.28 -0.82 -1.34
CA ARG A 13 7.59 -1.02 -0.69
C ARG A 13 8.54 0.11 -1.01
N SER A 14 8.58 0.57 -2.27
CA SER A 14 9.42 1.71 -2.67
C SER A 14 9.09 2.98 -1.88
N LEU A 15 7.79 3.28 -1.68
CA LEU A 15 7.32 4.40 -0.87
C LEU A 15 7.63 4.23 0.62
N HIS A 16 7.58 2.99 1.10
CA HIS A 16 7.91 2.64 2.48
C HIS A 16 9.40 2.84 2.79
N TYR A 17 10.29 2.35 1.93
CA TYR A 17 11.73 2.54 2.06
C TYR A 17 12.11 4.03 2.08
N LYS A 18 11.36 4.85 1.33
CA LYS A 18 11.53 6.31 1.27
C LYS A 18 10.84 7.06 2.40
N LYS A 19 10.16 6.36 3.32
CA LYS A 19 9.40 6.92 4.46
C LYS A 19 8.27 7.88 4.05
N GLN A 20 7.80 7.78 2.81
CA GLN A 20 6.70 8.63 2.29
C GLN A 20 5.34 7.96 2.47
N LEU A 21 5.29 6.63 2.51
CA LEU A 21 4.06 5.85 2.60
C LEU A 21 3.23 6.19 3.84
N LEU A 22 3.82 6.12 5.04
CA LEU A 22 3.07 6.29 6.29
C LEU A 22 2.42 7.69 6.43
N PRO A 23 3.10 8.80 6.08
CA PRO A 23 2.45 10.10 5.94
C PRO A 23 1.27 10.13 4.95
N GLN A 24 1.41 9.50 3.78
CA GLN A 24 0.34 9.44 2.77
C GLN A 24 -0.87 8.64 3.27
N LEU A 25 -0.63 7.51 3.95
CA LEU A 25 -1.71 6.71 4.54
C LEU A 25 -2.47 7.46 5.63
N ILE A 26 -1.78 8.24 6.45
CA ILE A 26 -2.43 9.09 7.45
C ILE A 26 -3.27 10.16 6.75
N ASP A 27 -2.73 10.84 5.73
CA ASP A 27 -3.48 11.85 4.98
C ASP A 27 -4.76 11.24 4.38
N ASN A 28 -4.69 10.05 3.78
CA ASN A 28 -5.87 9.36 3.26
C ASN A 28 -6.85 8.94 4.35
N LEU A 29 -6.35 8.45 5.49
CA LEU A 29 -7.20 8.18 6.65
C LEU A 29 -7.93 9.44 7.08
N THR A 30 -7.26 10.60 7.05
CA THR A 30 -7.88 11.88 7.43
C THR A 30 -9.00 12.30 6.49
N GLU A 31 -8.85 12.02 5.20
CA GLU A 31 -9.86 12.33 4.18
C GLU A 31 -11.08 11.40 4.26
N ILE A 32 -10.84 10.10 4.44
CA ILE A 32 -11.91 9.10 4.43
C ILE A 32 -12.65 9.08 5.78
N ARG A 33 -11.94 9.28 6.90
CA ARG A 33 -12.48 9.15 8.26
C ARG A 33 -11.94 10.24 9.20
N PRO A 34 -12.39 11.49 9.04
CA PRO A 34 -11.93 12.60 9.86
C PRO A 34 -12.25 12.41 11.36
N GLU A 35 -13.27 11.62 11.72
CA GLU A 35 -13.67 11.37 13.10
C GLU A 35 -12.65 10.58 13.95
N VAL A 36 -11.74 9.85 13.32
CA VAL A 36 -10.79 8.96 14.03
C VAL A 36 -9.55 9.72 14.52
N ILE A 37 -9.12 10.73 13.78
CA ILE A 37 -7.90 11.52 14.03
C ILE A 37 -7.84 12.09 15.45
N PRO A 38 -8.85 12.84 15.94
CA PRO A 38 -8.74 13.50 17.25
C PRO A 38 -8.61 12.50 18.40
N ARG A 39 -9.11 11.26 18.23
CA ARG A 39 -9.00 10.20 19.23
C ARG A 39 -7.65 9.49 19.21
N LYS A 40 -7.02 9.39 18.04
CA LYS A 40 -5.77 8.61 17.83
C LYS A 40 -4.52 9.46 17.57
N GLN A 41 -4.59 10.78 17.73
CA GLN A 41 -3.48 11.70 17.43
C GLN A 41 -2.17 11.33 18.17
N GLN A 42 -2.26 10.88 19.42
CA GLN A 42 -1.08 10.45 20.18
C GLN A 42 -0.41 9.20 19.58
N GLU A 43 -1.22 8.24 19.13
CA GLU A 43 -0.73 7.02 18.48
C GLU A 43 -0.12 7.33 17.10
N ILE A 44 -0.74 8.25 16.34
CA ILE A 44 -0.22 8.74 15.06
C ILE A 44 1.17 9.38 15.24
N ASN A 45 1.33 10.27 16.23
CA ASN A 45 2.62 10.89 16.52
C ASN A 45 3.67 9.87 16.98
N LYS A 46 3.24 8.87 17.76
CA LYS A 46 4.11 7.75 18.17
C LYS A 46 4.54 6.90 16.97
N LEU A 47 3.66 6.69 15.99
CA LEU A 47 3.99 5.98 14.75
C LEU A 47 4.97 6.77 13.87
N LEU A 48 4.71 8.06 13.67
CA LEU A 48 5.57 8.93 12.86
C LEU A 48 6.98 9.12 13.46
N SER A 49 7.10 9.05 14.79
CA SER A 49 8.41 9.17 15.47
C SER A 49 9.23 7.88 15.46
N LYS A 50 8.63 6.72 15.15
CA LYS A 50 9.38 5.45 15.05
C LYS A 50 10.34 5.53 13.86
N ARG A 51 11.63 5.26 14.12
CA ARG A 51 12.68 5.24 13.09
C ARG A 51 12.47 4.14 12.04
N HIS A 52 11.90 3.01 12.46
CA HIS A 52 11.61 1.86 11.62
C HIS A 52 10.22 1.32 11.99
N VAL A 53 9.38 1.15 10.99
CA VAL A 53 8.06 0.53 11.13
C VAL A 53 7.98 -0.56 10.07
N ASN A 54 7.61 -1.78 10.46
CA ASN A 54 7.48 -2.88 9.50
C ASN A 54 6.27 -2.62 8.60
N LEU A 55 6.43 -2.79 7.29
CA LEU A 55 5.36 -2.58 6.31
C LEU A 55 4.11 -3.41 6.64
N GLU A 56 4.33 -4.68 6.98
CA GLU A 56 3.28 -5.65 7.33
C GLU A 56 2.45 -5.25 8.54
N ALA A 57 2.93 -4.31 9.36
CA ALA A 57 2.20 -3.85 10.54
C ALA A 57 1.06 -2.88 10.18
N PHE A 58 1.04 -2.30 8.98
CA PHE A 58 0.04 -1.28 8.63
C PHE A 58 -0.44 -1.33 7.17
N VAL A 59 0.12 -2.22 6.34
CA VAL A 59 -0.37 -2.52 5.00
C VAL A 59 -0.62 -4.02 4.90
N ASN A 60 -1.84 -4.39 4.51
CA ASN A 60 -2.22 -5.76 4.20
C ASN A 60 -3.09 -5.78 2.94
N PHE A 61 -2.89 -6.78 2.08
CA PHE A 61 -3.73 -6.95 0.90
C PHE A 61 -5.10 -7.51 1.32
N PRO A 62 -6.22 -6.84 1.02
CA PRO A 62 -7.51 -7.18 1.62
C PRO A 62 -8.09 -8.51 1.12
N TYR A 63 -7.62 -9.02 -0.01
CA TYR A 63 -8.12 -10.25 -0.64
C TYR A 63 -7.23 -11.47 -0.38
N ASP A 64 -6.16 -11.33 0.40
CA ASP A 64 -5.26 -12.44 0.71
C ASP A 64 -5.69 -13.15 2.01
N ILE A 65 -6.73 -14.00 1.92
CA ILE A 65 -7.32 -14.66 3.11
C ILE A 65 -6.45 -15.83 3.55
N ASN A 66 -6.36 -16.85 2.70
CA ASN A 66 -5.60 -18.07 2.91
C ASN A 66 -5.39 -18.73 1.55
N PRO A 67 -4.23 -19.36 1.27
CA PRO A 67 -3.99 -20.02 -0.01
C PRO A 67 -5.08 -21.02 -0.40
N TRP A 68 -5.58 -21.77 0.59
CA TRP A 68 -6.67 -22.73 0.38
C TRP A 68 -8.02 -22.06 0.12
N ALA A 69 -8.36 -21.02 0.90
CA ALA A 69 -9.61 -20.28 0.70
C ALA A 69 -9.64 -19.58 -0.66
N ASN A 70 -8.52 -18.99 -1.07
CA ASN A 70 -8.37 -18.33 -2.37
C ASN A 70 -8.48 -19.34 -3.52
N ALA A 71 -7.85 -20.52 -3.40
CA ALA A 71 -7.98 -21.59 -4.38
C ALA A 71 -9.43 -22.08 -4.51
N VAL A 72 -10.13 -22.28 -3.40
CA VAL A 72 -11.54 -22.68 -3.40
C VAL A 72 -12.44 -21.58 -3.97
N ASN A 73 -12.15 -20.31 -3.69
CA ASN A 73 -12.92 -19.18 -4.23
C ASN A 73 -12.76 -19.04 -5.75
N GLN A 74 -11.57 -19.34 -6.30
CA GLN A 74 -11.29 -19.23 -7.73
C GLN A 74 -11.73 -20.46 -8.52
N LEU A 75 -11.44 -21.66 -8.02
CA LEU A 75 -11.63 -22.93 -8.73
C LEU A 75 -12.90 -23.68 -8.30
N GLY A 76 -13.60 -23.18 -7.28
CA GLY A 76 -14.71 -23.88 -6.64
C GLY A 76 -14.25 -24.99 -5.68
N PRO A 77 -15.17 -25.88 -5.27
CA PRO A 77 -14.86 -26.99 -4.39
C PRO A 77 -13.73 -27.87 -4.95
N TRP A 78 -12.83 -28.34 -4.08
CA TRP A 78 -11.61 -29.08 -4.46
C TRP A 78 -11.87 -30.30 -5.36
N TYR A 79 -13.03 -30.95 -5.23
CA TYR A 79 -13.40 -32.11 -6.04
C TYR A 79 -13.84 -31.76 -7.48
N LEU A 80 -14.03 -30.47 -7.80
CA LEU A 80 -14.39 -29.98 -9.13
C LEU A 80 -13.23 -29.33 -9.88
N TRP A 81 -12.01 -29.33 -9.33
CA TRP A 81 -10.86 -28.65 -9.96
C TRP A 81 -10.43 -29.25 -11.29
N LEU A 82 -10.64 -30.56 -11.50
CA LEU A 82 -10.35 -31.24 -12.76
C LEU A 82 -11.51 -31.17 -13.77
N TRP A 83 -12.62 -30.55 -13.38
CA TRP A 83 -13.82 -30.47 -14.22
C TRP A 83 -13.81 -29.14 -14.99
N PRO A 84 -13.70 -29.15 -16.33
CA PRO A 84 -13.54 -27.93 -17.13
C PRO A 84 -14.79 -27.04 -17.19
N PHE A 85 -15.94 -27.53 -16.71
CA PHE A 85 -17.18 -26.75 -16.60
C PHE A 85 -17.50 -26.36 -15.15
N SER A 86 -16.53 -26.44 -14.24
CA SER A 86 -16.73 -25.95 -12.89
C SER A 86 -16.79 -24.42 -12.95
N SER A 87 -17.64 -23.84 -12.10
CA SER A 87 -17.73 -22.40 -11.93
C SER A 87 -17.40 -22.06 -10.48
N PRO A 88 -16.79 -20.89 -10.23
CA PRO A 88 -16.64 -20.39 -8.88
C PRO A 88 -18.02 -20.25 -8.21
N SER A 89 -18.06 -20.41 -6.89
CA SER A 89 -19.29 -20.31 -6.10
C SER A 89 -19.75 -18.87 -5.87
N THR A 90 -18.92 -17.88 -6.23
CA THR A 90 -19.17 -16.46 -6.00
C THR A 90 -19.75 -15.78 -7.24
N THR A 91 -20.62 -14.79 -7.00
CA THR A 91 -21.33 -14.02 -8.04
C THR A 91 -20.41 -13.09 -8.84
N GLY A 92 -19.12 -13.00 -8.48
CA GLY A 92 -18.13 -12.09 -9.10
C GLY A 92 -18.30 -10.60 -8.74
N SER A 93 -19.37 -10.22 -8.03
CA SER A 93 -19.67 -8.84 -7.63
C SER A 93 -19.18 -8.47 -6.22
N SER A 94 -18.96 -9.47 -5.36
CA SER A 94 -18.37 -9.28 -4.04
C SER A 94 -17.39 -10.42 -3.75
N PHE A 95 -16.22 -10.03 -3.24
CA PHE A 95 -15.19 -10.96 -2.83
C PHE A 95 -15.07 -10.94 -1.31
N PRO A 96 -14.87 -12.10 -0.66
CA PRO A 96 -14.56 -12.14 0.75
C PRO A 96 -13.27 -11.36 0.99
N LYS A 97 -13.24 -10.60 2.09
CA LYS A 97 -12.08 -9.80 2.50
C LYS A 97 -11.57 -10.30 3.84
N ASN A 98 -10.32 -9.99 4.13
CA ASN A 98 -9.69 -10.27 5.40
C ASN A 98 -10.35 -9.51 6.55
N ASP A 99 -10.25 -10.05 7.76
CA ASP A 99 -10.78 -9.43 8.98
C ASP A 99 -10.20 -8.01 9.20
N PHE A 100 -8.93 -7.79 8.81
CA PHE A 100 -8.25 -6.50 8.89
C PHE A 100 -8.81 -5.44 7.93
N ALA A 101 -9.51 -5.85 6.86
CA ALA A 101 -10.13 -4.92 5.93
C ALA A 101 -11.45 -4.33 6.49
N VAL A 102 -12.01 -4.94 7.53
CA VAL A 102 -13.21 -4.45 8.21
C VAL A 102 -12.79 -3.36 9.19
N PHE A 103 -13.37 -2.16 9.01
CA PHE A 103 -13.06 -1.07 9.91
C PHE A 103 -13.69 -1.27 11.29
N ASP A 104 -12.86 -1.11 12.30
CA ASP A 104 -13.26 -0.99 13.69
C ASP A 104 -12.63 0.27 14.29
N ALA A 105 -13.46 1.13 14.90
CA ALA A 105 -12.98 2.36 15.53
C ALA A 105 -12.20 2.08 16.83
N SER A 106 -12.41 0.91 17.45
CA SER A 106 -11.85 0.53 18.75
C SER A 106 -10.47 -0.13 18.69
N THR A 107 -10.00 -0.50 17.50
CA THR A 107 -8.70 -1.16 17.29
C THR A 107 -7.52 -0.17 17.30
N CYS A 108 -6.29 -0.66 17.20
CA CYS A 108 -5.10 0.20 17.15
C CYS A 108 -5.07 1.04 15.85
N ILE A 109 -4.32 2.14 15.84
CA ILE A 109 -4.14 2.94 14.62
C ILE A 109 -3.57 2.10 13.47
N GLU A 110 -2.67 1.14 13.75
CA GLU A 110 -2.11 0.20 12.79
C GLU A 110 -3.20 -0.59 12.04
N ASP A 111 -4.13 -1.21 12.78
CA ASP A 111 -5.26 -1.96 12.20
C ASP A 111 -6.22 -1.02 11.45
N THR A 112 -6.37 0.21 11.95
CA THR A 112 -7.21 1.21 11.29
C THR A 112 -6.63 1.58 9.92
N LEU A 113 -5.30 1.68 9.79
CA LEU A 113 -4.63 1.91 8.50
C LEU A 113 -4.80 0.71 7.55
N MET A 114 -4.80 -0.52 8.08
CA MET A 114 -5.06 -1.73 7.27
C MET A 114 -6.48 -1.81 6.73
N SER A 115 -7.43 -1.13 7.39
CA SER A 115 -8.84 -1.05 6.93
C SER A 115 -9.09 -0.02 5.82
N LEU A 116 -8.05 0.68 5.35
CA LEU A 116 -8.16 1.62 4.24
C LEU A 116 -8.55 0.88 2.94
N PRO A 117 -9.34 1.52 2.05
CA PRO A 117 -9.64 0.94 0.75
C PRO A 117 -8.35 0.74 -0.04
N TRP A 118 -8.24 -0.38 -0.76
CA TRP A 118 -7.09 -0.63 -1.62
C TRP A 118 -7.26 0.09 -2.96
N PRO A 119 -6.20 0.72 -3.49
CA PRO A 119 -4.88 0.88 -2.92
C PRO A 119 -4.86 1.91 -1.76
N PRO A 120 -4.09 1.64 -0.70
CA PRO A 120 -4.21 2.35 0.58
C PRO A 120 -3.67 3.78 0.52
N ASP A 121 -2.81 4.06 -0.47
CA ASP A 121 -2.31 5.40 -0.80
C ASP A 121 -3.32 6.22 -1.66
N GLY A 122 -4.51 5.68 -1.95
CA GLY A 122 -5.62 6.43 -2.54
C GLY A 122 -5.30 6.97 -3.93
N TYR A 123 -4.38 6.33 -4.65
CA TYR A 123 -3.86 6.72 -5.97
C TYR A 123 -3.12 8.06 -5.99
N ARG A 124 -2.95 8.73 -4.85
CA ARG A 124 -2.32 10.05 -4.80
C ARG A 124 -0.84 9.90 -4.52
N HIS A 125 -0.02 10.16 -5.53
CA HIS A 125 1.33 10.66 -5.29
C HIS A 125 1.24 12.11 -4.81
N ASN A 126 0.80 12.30 -3.56
CA ASN A 126 0.97 13.59 -2.92
C ASN A 126 2.48 13.83 -2.83
N LYS A 127 2.96 14.67 -3.74
CA LYS A 127 4.30 15.27 -3.76
C LYS A 127 4.39 16.17 -2.53
N ARG A 128 4.39 15.60 -1.32
CA ARG A 128 4.99 16.27 -0.18
C ARG A 128 6.45 16.42 -0.60
N THR A 129 6.76 17.59 -1.11
CA THR A 129 8.10 18.06 -1.43
C THR A 129 8.93 17.78 -0.19
N ALA A 130 9.61 16.63 -0.19
CA ALA A 130 10.62 16.33 0.79
C ALA A 130 11.53 17.54 0.80
N GLY A 131 11.69 18.14 1.99
CA GLY A 131 12.40 19.39 2.17
C GLY A 131 13.71 19.36 1.40
N SER A 132 14.09 20.52 0.84
CA SER A 132 15.41 20.88 0.32
C SER A 132 16.32 19.67 0.07
N SER A 133 16.65 19.38 -1.20
CA SER A 133 17.52 18.26 -1.65
C SER A 133 18.91 18.15 -0.99
N LEU A 134 19.18 18.94 0.04
CA LEU A 134 20.39 19.05 0.80
C LEU A 134 20.28 18.25 2.10
N GLU A 135 20.89 17.08 2.13
CA GLU A 135 21.23 16.41 3.38
C GLU A 135 22.38 17.16 4.03
N THR A 136 22.14 17.67 5.24
CA THR A 136 23.17 18.35 6.03
C THR A 136 23.67 17.41 7.12
N ALA A 137 24.89 16.90 6.98
CA ALA A 137 25.56 16.14 8.03
C ALA A 137 26.55 17.05 8.76
N VAL A 138 26.35 17.26 10.06
CA VAL A 138 27.28 18.01 10.91
C VAL A 138 28.04 17.02 11.77
N SER A 139 29.37 16.97 11.62
CA SER A 139 30.25 16.14 12.44
C SER A 139 31.53 16.90 12.75
N GLY A 140 31.89 17.01 14.03
CA GLY A 140 33.17 17.60 14.45
C GLY A 140 33.37 19.08 14.12
N GLY A 141 32.30 19.85 13.87
CA GLY A 141 32.39 21.26 13.46
C GLY A 141 32.42 21.48 11.95
N GLU A 142 32.43 20.42 11.15
CA GLU A 142 32.30 20.48 9.69
C GLU A 142 30.85 20.22 9.27
N GLN A 143 30.36 21.02 8.32
CA GLN A 143 29.03 20.89 7.72
C GLN A 143 29.18 20.35 6.30
N ALA A 144 28.90 19.05 6.13
CA ALA A 144 28.84 18.44 4.80
C ALA A 144 27.42 18.57 4.25
N ILE A 145 27.29 19.28 3.13
CA ILE A 145 26.04 19.42 2.39
C ILE A 145 26.10 18.49 1.20
N ARG A 146 25.17 17.53 1.11
CA ARG A 146 25.09 16.57 -0.01
C ARG A 146 23.74 16.69 -0.69
N HIS A 147 23.73 16.55 -2.02
CA HIS A 147 22.49 16.34 -2.74
C HIS A 147 21.97 14.94 -2.41
N ALA A 148 20.76 14.87 -1.83
CA ALA A 148 20.03 13.64 -1.66
C ALA A 148 19.82 13.00 -3.03
N HIS A 149 20.10 11.70 -3.15
CA HIS A 149 19.79 10.97 -4.36
C HIS A 149 18.27 10.85 -4.49
N ILE A 150 17.70 11.61 -5.43
CA ILE A 150 16.27 11.57 -5.72
C ILE A 150 16.09 10.54 -6.84
N ASP A 151 15.36 9.47 -6.53
CA ASP A 151 14.98 8.49 -7.53
C ASP A 151 14.00 9.15 -8.52
N PRO A 152 14.25 9.08 -9.84
CA PRO A 152 13.34 9.65 -10.83
C PRO A 152 11.91 9.09 -10.74
N ARG A 153 11.74 7.87 -10.22
CA ARG A 153 10.43 7.23 -10.04
C ARG A 153 9.52 7.95 -9.05
N ASP A 154 10.07 8.74 -8.13
CA ASP A 154 9.28 9.50 -7.15
C ASP A 154 8.45 10.63 -7.77
N LYS A 155 8.79 11.03 -8.99
CA LYS A 155 8.07 12.06 -9.74
C LYS A 155 6.99 11.49 -10.66
N LEU A 156 7.00 10.18 -10.87
CA LEU A 156 6.09 9.49 -11.77
C LEU A 156 4.75 9.27 -11.08
N ASP A 157 3.70 9.31 -11.87
CA ASP A 157 2.37 8.93 -11.41
C ASP A 157 2.25 7.40 -11.44
N ARG A 158 1.28 6.83 -10.73
CA ARG A 158 1.07 5.37 -10.65
C ARG A 158 1.10 4.71 -12.03
N ASN A 159 0.44 5.30 -13.02
CA ASN A 159 0.29 4.72 -14.36
C ASN A 159 1.59 4.71 -15.17
N SER A 160 2.56 5.56 -14.82
CA SER A 160 3.89 5.62 -15.45
C SER A 160 5.00 5.14 -14.52
N TRP A 161 4.66 4.65 -13.33
CA TRP A 161 5.63 4.08 -12.41
C TRP A 161 6.09 2.74 -12.98
N TYR A 162 7.38 2.44 -12.82
CA TYR A 162 7.97 1.17 -13.24
C TYR A 162 8.79 0.58 -12.11
N ASN A 163 8.81 -0.75 -12.04
CA ASN A 163 9.57 -1.48 -11.03
C ASN A 163 11.08 -1.51 -11.33
N ASP A 164 11.85 -2.23 -10.51
CA ASP A 164 13.30 -2.38 -10.72
C ASP A 164 13.66 -3.09 -12.03
N TRP A 165 12.71 -3.81 -12.63
CA TRP A 165 12.89 -4.51 -13.91
C TRP A 165 12.40 -3.68 -15.10
N GLY A 166 11.86 -2.48 -14.87
CA GLY A 166 11.35 -1.60 -15.91
C GLY A 166 9.93 -1.96 -16.39
N GLU A 167 9.20 -2.79 -15.64
CA GLU A 167 7.84 -3.20 -15.98
C GLU A 167 6.83 -2.16 -15.48
N GLU A 168 5.93 -1.76 -16.35
CA GLU A 168 4.81 -0.86 -16.08
C GLU A 168 3.51 -1.63 -15.81
N LEU A 169 2.51 -0.96 -15.26
CA LEU A 169 1.20 -1.58 -15.00
C LEU A 169 0.51 -2.02 -16.32
N SER A 170 0.77 -1.28 -17.40
CA SER A 170 0.29 -1.54 -18.77
C SER A 170 0.83 -2.85 -19.35
N ASP A 171 2.03 -3.28 -18.97
CA ASP A 171 2.65 -4.52 -19.45
C ASP A 171 1.90 -5.78 -18.99
N PHE A 172 1.08 -5.67 -17.94
CA PHE A 172 0.23 -6.76 -17.43
C PHE A 172 -1.17 -6.78 -18.05
N GLY A 173 -1.42 -5.96 -19.08
CA GLY A 173 -2.73 -5.87 -19.73
C GLY A 173 -3.80 -5.19 -18.88
N VAL A 174 -3.39 -4.38 -17.90
CA VAL A 174 -4.30 -3.52 -17.13
C VAL A 174 -4.54 -2.25 -17.93
N ASP A 175 -5.79 -1.98 -18.27
CA ASP A 175 -6.16 -0.75 -18.97
C ASP A 175 -6.02 0.46 -18.02
N THR A 176 -4.91 1.18 -18.14
CA THR A 176 -4.61 2.36 -17.32
C THR A 176 -5.36 3.63 -17.75
N GLU A 177 -6.02 3.62 -18.91
CA GLU A 177 -6.77 4.76 -19.47
C GLU A 177 -8.28 4.74 -19.13
N LEU A 178 -8.79 3.61 -18.61
CA LEU A 178 -10.22 3.38 -18.40
C LEU A 178 -10.70 3.64 -16.96
N GLU A 179 -9.83 4.20 -16.09
CA GLU A 179 -10.13 4.59 -14.70
C GLU A 179 -10.69 6.02 -14.58
#